data_AF-A0A1D2QXH8-F1
#
_entry.id   AF-A0A1D2QXH8-F1
#
_cell.length_a   1.000
_cell.length_b   1.000
_cell.length_c   1.000
_cell.angle_alpha   90.00
_cell.angle_beta   90.00
_cell.angle_gamma   90.00
#
_symmetry.space_group_name_H-M   'P 1'
#
loop_
_entity.id
_entity.type
_entity.pdbx_description
1 polymer ?
#
loop_
_entity_poly.entity_id
_entity_poly.type
_entity_poly.pdbx_seq_one_letter_code
_entity_poly.pdbx_strand_id
1 'polypeptide(L)' 'MSKIKEKEIEKIRRRVEEEFPSDSCLQQVHIARKILAREAELEGLSFLEYIKLLGKQVKSVQV' A
#
# COMPACT_ATOMS: atom_id res chain seq x y z
N MET A 1 -0.29 11.26 6.75
CA MET A 1 -1.57 10.82 7.34
C MET A 1 -2.17 9.78 6.42
N SER A 2 -2.31 8.54 6.88
CA SER A 2 -2.80 7.45 6.04
C SER A 2 -4.23 7.77 5.57
N LYS A 3 -4.43 7.83 4.25
CA LYS A 3 -5.75 8.16 3.66
C LYS A 3 -6.73 7.00 3.75
N ILE A 4 -6.25 5.81 4.12
CA ILE A 4 -7.03 4.59 4.28
C ILE A 4 -7.55 4.45 5.72
N LYS A 5 -8.82 4.05 5.86
CA LYS A 5 -9.41 3.67 7.15
C LYS A 5 -8.78 2.38 7.68
N GLU A 6 -8.58 2.29 8.98
CA GLU A 6 -8.02 1.11 9.67
C GLU A 6 -8.78 -0.19 9.34
N LYS A 7 -10.12 -0.12 9.24
CA LYS A 7 -10.97 -1.26 8.83
C LYS A 7 -10.65 -1.81 7.44
N GLU A 8 -10.22 -0.96 6.51
CA GLU A 8 -9.84 -1.41 5.17
C GLU A 8 -8.47 -2.08 5.18
N ILE A 9 -7.54 -1.57 6.02
CA ILE A 9 -6.23 -2.19 6.23
C ILE A 9 -6.42 -3.60 6.83
N GLU A 10 -7.31 -3.75 7.82
CA GLU A 10 -7.62 -5.04 8.43
C GLU A 10 -8.21 -6.05 7.41
N LYS A 11 -9.12 -5.60 6.54
CA LYS A 11 -9.63 -6.44 5.44
C LYS A 11 -8.55 -6.84 4.43
N ILE A 12 -7.57 -5.97 4.19
CA ILE A 12 -6.43 -6.28 3.31
C ILE A 12 -5.54 -7.33 3.98
N ARG A 13 -5.25 -7.18 5.28
CA ARG A 13 -4.47 -8.16 6.06
C ARG A 13 -5.11 -9.54 6.01
N ARG A 14 -6.38 -9.64 6.39
CA ARG A 14 -7.09 -10.92 6.42
C ARG A 14 -7.10 -11.63 5.06
N ARG A 15 -7.35 -10.90 3.97
CA ARG A 15 -7.29 -11.48 2.61
C ARG A 15 -5.90 -11.95 2.22
N VAL A 16 -4.87 -11.22 2.60
CA VAL A 16 -3.48 -11.59 2.28
C VAL A 16 -3.01 -12.77 3.15
N GLU A 17 -3.45 -12.87 4.40
CA GLU A 17 -3.23 -14.04 5.25
C GLU A 17 -3.92 -15.29 4.69
N GLU A 18 -5.14 -15.15 4.13
CA GLU A 18 -5.85 -16.24 3.44
C GLU A 18 -5.16 -16.63 2.10
N GLU A 19 -4.62 -15.66 1.34
CA GLU A 19 -3.92 -15.90 0.08
C GLU A 19 -2.51 -16.52 0.28
N PHE A 20 -1.79 -16.13 1.32
CA PHE A 20 -0.40 -16.52 1.57
C PHE A 20 -0.16 -16.95 3.02
N PRO A 21 -0.83 -18.02 3.52
CA PRO A 21 -0.83 -18.36 4.95
C PRO A 21 0.55 -18.72 5.52
N SER A 22 1.48 -19.19 4.68
CA SER A 22 2.77 -19.75 5.13
C SER A 22 3.97 -18.82 4.93
N ASP A 23 3.80 -17.66 4.28
CA ASP A 23 4.92 -16.78 3.92
C ASP A 23 4.69 -15.35 4.42
N SER A 24 5.17 -15.08 5.64
CA SER A 24 5.01 -13.77 6.30
C SER A 24 5.74 -12.64 5.56
N CYS A 25 6.83 -12.93 4.86
CA CYS A 25 7.56 -11.93 4.08
C CYS A 25 6.73 -11.51 2.87
N LEU A 26 6.20 -12.48 2.14
CA LEU A 26 5.34 -12.23 0.98
C LEU A 26 4.04 -11.53 1.39
N GLN A 27 3.46 -11.89 2.54
CA GLN A 27 2.30 -11.19 3.10
C GLN A 27 2.57 -9.70 3.28
N GLN A 28 3.70 -9.32 3.89
CA GLN A 28 4.02 -7.91 4.12
C GLN A 28 4.14 -7.11 2.81
N VAL A 29 4.79 -7.68 1.80
CA VAL A 29 4.92 -7.06 0.47
C VAL A 29 3.54 -6.87 -0.18
N HIS A 30 2.68 -7.87 -0.11
CA HIS A 30 1.33 -7.80 -0.68
C HIS A 30 0.42 -6.85 0.08
N ILE A 31 0.50 -6.79 1.41
CA ILE A 31 -0.24 -5.83 2.23
C ILE A 31 0.17 -4.40 1.84
N ALA A 32 1.47 -4.11 1.81
CA ALA A 32 1.97 -2.79 1.43
C ALA A 32 1.54 -2.41 0.01
N ARG A 33 1.65 -3.33 -0.95
CA ARG A 33 1.22 -3.09 -2.33
C ARG A 33 -0.28 -2.81 -2.44
N LYS A 34 -1.13 -3.59 -1.77
CA LYS A 34 -2.59 -3.40 -1.80
C LYS A 34 -3.00 -2.08 -1.12
N ILE A 35 -2.32 -1.68 -0.05
CA ILE A 35 -2.50 -0.37 0.60
C ILE A 35 -2.17 0.76 -0.39
N LEU A 36 -0.99 0.73 -1.00
CA LEU A 36 -0.57 1.76 -1.97
C LEU A 36 -1.50 1.83 -3.19
N ALA A 37 -2.00 0.68 -3.66
CA ALA A 37 -2.97 0.64 -4.75
C ALA A 37 -4.29 1.32 -4.36
N ARG A 38 -4.78 1.09 -3.14
CA ARG A 38 -5.98 1.78 -2.63
C ARG A 38 -5.76 3.27 -2.47
N GLU A 39 -4.58 3.71 -2.01
CA GLU A 39 -4.29 5.14 -1.91
C GLU A 39 -4.25 5.81 -3.28
N ALA A 40 -3.67 5.15 -4.28
CA ALA A 40 -3.71 5.62 -5.67
C ALA A 40 -5.15 5.77 -6.18
N GLU A 41 -6.01 4.76 -5.95
CA GLU A 41 -7.43 4.83 -6.31
C GLU A 41 -8.16 5.98 -5.62
N LEU A 42 -7.91 6.22 -4.33
CA LEU A 42 -8.51 7.31 -3.56
C LEU A 42 -8.06 8.69 -4.05
N GLU A 43 -6.84 8.79 -4.58
CA GLU A 43 -6.31 10.02 -5.18
C GLU A 43 -6.71 10.17 -6.66
N GLY A 44 -7.41 9.19 -7.23
CA GLY A 44 -7.77 9.16 -8.65
C GLY A 44 -6.55 9.02 -9.58
N LEU A 45 -5.44 8.51 -9.07
CA LEU A 45 -4.18 8.32 -9.80
C LEU A 45 -4.02 6.87 -10.21
N SER A 46 -3.33 6.64 -11.33
CA SER A 46 -2.84 5.28 -11.61
C SER A 46 -1.79 4.88 -10.57
N PHE A 47 -1.68 3.58 -10.29
CA PHE A 47 -0.70 3.06 -9.34
C PHE A 47 0.73 3.55 -9.64
N LEU A 48 1.13 3.57 -10.91
CA LEU A 48 2.46 3.99 -11.32
C LEU A 48 2.71 5.49 -11.09
N GLU A 49 1.70 6.33 -11.33
CA GLU A 49 1.78 7.77 -11.04
C GLU A 49 1.90 8.02 -9.54
N TYR A 50 1.13 7.29 -8.74
CA TYR A 50 1.18 7.36 -7.29
C TYR A 50 2.58 7.00 -6.75
N ILE A 51 3.15 5.89 -7.23
CA ILE A 51 4.52 5.49 -6.86
C ILE A 51 5.55 6.54 -7.28
N LYS A 52 5.44 7.14 -8.47
CA LYS A 52 6.32 8.24 -8.91
C LYS A 52 6.20 9.45 -7.99
N LEU A 53 5.00 9.78 -7.53
CA LEU A 53 4.74 10.91 -6.63
C LEU A 53 5.38 10.66 -5.26
N LEU A 54 5.20 9.47 -4.69
CA LEU A 54 5.87 9.07 -3.44
C LEU A 54 7.40 9.10 -3.58
N GLY A 55 7.94 8.58 -4.68
CA GLY A 55 9.39 8.59 -4.94
C GLY A 55 9.98 9.99 -5.04
N LYS A 56 9.22 10.98 -5.53
CA LYS A 56 9.63 12.40 -5.50
C LYS A 56 9.64 12.97 -4.09
N GLN A 57 8.64 12.65 -3.26
CA GLN A 57 8.57 13.10 -1.87
C GLN A 57 9.73 12.55 -1.02
N VAL A 58 10.10 11.28 -1.22
CA VAL A 58 11.25 10.69 -0.50
C VAL A 58 12.56 11.41 -0.83
N LYS A 59 12.77 11.79 -2.10
CA LYS A 59 13.97 12.55 -2.51
C LYS A 59 14.04 13.95 -1.91
N SER A 60 12.89 14.59 -1.65
CA SER A 60 12.88 15.90 -0.99
C SER A 60 13.15 15.86 0.51
N VAL A 61 13.09 14.68 1.14
CA VAL A 61 13.30 14.50 2.59
C VAL A 61 14.74 14.12 2.93
N GLN A 62 15.57 13.75 1.95
CA GLN A 62 17.00 13.41 2.14
C GLN A 62 17.93 14.65 2.13
N VAL A 63 17.44 15.82 2.52
CA VAL A 63 18.25 17.04 2.68
C VAL A 63 18.77 17.16 4.10
#